data_AF-A0A486R7C0-F1
#
_entry.id   AF-A0A486R7C0-F1
#
_cell.length_a   1.000
_cell.length_b   1.000
_cell.length_c   1.000
_cell.angle_alpha   90.00
_cell.angle_beta   90.00
_cell.angle_gamma   90.00
#
_symmetry.space_group_name_H-M   'P 1'
#
loop_
_entity.id
_entity.type
_entity.pdbx_description
1 polymer ?
#
loop_
_entity_poly.entity_id
_entity_poly.type
_entity_poly.pdbx_seq_one_letter_code
_entity_poly.pdbx_strand_id
1 'polypeptide(L)' 'MNNIKIITLFHTNKKIPFMTCIVKDVEENEQVIKLTLQNGDNIHVKDYDYFFLSESAHECDQE' A
#
# COMPACT_ATOMS: atom_id res chain seq x y z
N MET A 1 0.64 12.09 -14.30
CA MET A 1 0.43 10.66 -14.04
C MET A 1 0.41 10.47 -12.54
N ASN A 2 -0.73 10.08 -11.98
CA ASN A 2 -0.78 9.70 -10.57
C ASN A 2 -0.25 8.26 -10.48
N ASN A 3 0.92 8.08 -9.86
CA ASN A 3 1.51 6.77 -9.62
C ASN A 3 0.72 6.08 -8.50
N ILE A 4 -0.49 5.65 -8.82
CA ILE A 4 -1.35 4.92 -7.91
C ILE A 4 -0.75 3.52 -7.72
N LYS A 5 -0.55 3.14 -6.47
CA LYS A 5 -0.03 1.82 -6.09
C LYS A 5 -1.09 1.10 -5.28
N ILE A 6 -1.14 -0.21 -5.42
CA ILE A 6 -1.90 -1.08 -4.51
C ILE A 6 -0.88 -1.70 -3.57
N ILE A 7 -1.07 -1.50 -2.27
CA ILE A 7 -0.27 -2.15 -1.24
C ILE A 7 -1.10 -3.23 -0.54
N THR A 8 -0.49 -4.38 -0.27
CA THR A 8 -1.04 -5.41 0.60
C THR A 8 -0.07 -5.68 1.76
N LEU A 9 -0.58 -5.62 2.99
CA LEU A 9 0.15 -5.82 4.24
C LEU A 9 -0.22 -7.17 4.86
N PHE A 10 0.78 -7.85 5.42
CA PHE A 10 0.65 -9.19 5.98
C PHE A 10 1.07 -9.23 7.45
N HIS A 11 0.33 -10.00 8.24
CA HIS A 11 0.72 -10.32 9.62
C HIS A 11 1.80 -11.40 9.64
N THR A 12 2.62 -11.36 10.69
CA THR A 12 3.62 -12.38 10.99
C THR A 12 3.03 -13.79 11.01
N ASN A 13 3.78 -14.75 10.49
CA ASN A 13 3.52 -16.20 10.53
C ASN A 13 2.36 -16.76 9.69
N LYS A 14 1.47 -15.97 9.10
CA LYS A 14 0.28 -16.55 8.43
C LYS A 14 0.19 -16.35 6.92
N LYS A 15 1.02 -15.50 6.31
CA LYS A 15 0.84 -15.07 4.89
C LYS A 15 -0.60 -14.64 4.56
N ILE A 16 -1.39 -14.30 5.58
CA ILE A 16 -2.78 -13.84 5.43
C ILE A 16 -2.70 -12.32 5.35
N PRO A 17 -3.22 -11.72 4.25
CA PRO A 17 -3.30 -10.27 4.15
C PRO A 17 -4.29 -9.76 5.19
N PHE A 18 -3.94 -8.69 5.92
CA PHE A 18 -4.85 -8.03 6.84
C PHE A 18 -5.32 -6.66 6.34
N MET A 19 -4.59 -6.08 5.38
CA MET A 19 -4.96 -4.82 4.74
C MET A 19 -4.49 -4.84 3.28
N THR A 20 -5.39 -4.51 2.37
CA THR A 20 -5.05 -4.15 0.99
C THR A 20 -5.67 -2.78 0.72
N CYS A 21 -4.88 -1.81 0.26
CA CYS A 21 -5.37 -0.48 -0.01
C CYS A 21 -4.67 0.18 -1.21
N ILE A 22 -5.37 1.16 -1.78
CA ILE A 22 -4.86 2.00 -2.86
C ILE A 22 -4.21 3.21 -2.23
N VAL A 23 -2.95 3.43 -2.56
CA VAL A 23 -2.11 4.47 -2.00
C VAL A 23 -1.49 5.30 -3.12
N LYS A 24 -1.34 6.59 -2.85
CA LYS A 24 -0.58 7.52 -3.69
C LYS A 24 0.91 7.36 -3.45
N ASP A 25 1.31 7.11 -2.20
CA ASP A 25 2.71 6.92 -1.85
C ASP A 25 2.89 6.04 -0.60
N VAL A 26 4.09 5.49 -0.47
CA VAL A 26 4.49 4.58 0.61
C VAL A 26 5.89 4.96 1.10
N GLU A 27 5.99 5.29 2.37
CA GLU A 27 7.25 5.59 3.06
C GLU A 27 7.45 4.57 4.18
N GLU A 28 8.60 3.89 4.21
CA GLU A 28 8.98 2.94 5.27
C GLU A 28 10.05 3.56 6.16
N ASN A 29 9.80 3.60 7.47
CA ASN A 29 10.77 4.05 8.45
C ASN A 29 10.81 3.08 9.64
N GLU A 30 11.94 2.40 9.80
CA GLU A 30 12.17 1.32 10.77
C GLU A 30 11.11 0.20 10.63
N GLN A 31 10.10 0.20 11.51
CA GLN A 31 8.99 -0.78 11.56
C GLN A 31 7.62 -0.12 11.39
N VAL A 32 7.60 1.13 10.93
CA VAL A 32 6.38 1.88 10.66
C VAL A 32 6.32 2.19 9.18
N ILE A 33 5.22 1.78 8.55
CA ILE A 33 4.93 2.16 7.18
C ILE A 33 3.88 3.27 7.18
N LYS A 34 4.20 4.35 6.48
CA LYS A 34 3.30 5.48 6.25
C LYS A 34 2.74 5.37 4.85
N LEU A 35 1.42 5.30 4.77
CA LEU A 35 0.66 5.21 3.53
C LEU A 35 -0.05 6.52 3.29
N THR A 36 0.29 7.19 2.18
CA THR A 36 -0.40 8.40 1.75
C THR A 36 -1.55 8.01 0.84
N LEU A 37 -2.78 8.34 1.21
CA LEU A 37 -3.98 8.10 0.43
C LEU A 37 -4.12 9.13 -0.70
N GLN A 38 -5.02 8.86 -1.65
CA GLN A 38 -5.25 9.77 -2.78
C GLN A 38 -5.73 11.16 -2.35
N ASN A 39 -6.53 11.23 -1.28
CA ASN A 39 -7.02 12.49 -0.72
C ASN A 39 -5.97 13.26 0.10
N GLY A 40 -4.77 12.71 0.27
CA GLY A 40 -3.67 13.30 1.04
C GLY A 40 -3.62 12.90 2.52
N ASP A 41 -4.61 12.14 3.00
CA ASP A 41 -4.58 11.60 4.35
C ASP A 41 -3.51 10.52 4.50
N ASN A 42 -3.08 10.29 5.74
CA ASN A 42 -2.01 9.34 6.05
C ASN A 42 -2.51 8.23 6.98
N ILE A 43 -2.22 6.99 6.64
CA ILE A 43 -2.35 5.83 7.52
C ILE A 43 -0.96 5.41 7.98
N HIS A 44 -0.78 5.25 9.29
CA HIS A 44 0.46 4.70 9.84
C HIS A 44 0.18 3.28 10.30
N VAL A 45 0.89 2.30 9.73
CA VAL A 45 0.74 0.89 10.08
C VAL A 45 2.01 0.43 10.80
N LYS A 46 1.81 -0.26 11.92
CA LYS A 46 2.84 -0.91 12.73
C LYS A 46 2.56 -2.42 12.76
N ASP A 47 3.52 -3.18 13.28
CA ASP A 47 3.38 -4.63 13.52
C ASP A 47 3.03 -5.44 12.24
N TYR A 48 3.46 -4.94 11.08
CA TYR A 48 3.48 -5.71 9.84
C TYR A 48 4.78 -6.52 9.74
N ASP A 49 4.73 -7.63 9.01
CA ASP A 49 5.92 -8.47 8.77
C ASP A 49 6.54 -8.18 7.41
N TYR A 50 5.70 -8.15 6.38
CA TYR A 50 6.09 -7.79 5.03
C TYR A 50 4.90 -7.18 4.27
N PHE A 51 5.19 -6.48 3.19
CA PHE A 51 4.19 -5.95 2.28
C PHE A 51 4.51 -6.29 0.82
N PHE A 52 3.48 -6.23 -0.01
CA PHE A 52 3.59 -6.35 -1.46
C PHE A 52 3.05 -5.07 -2.10
N LEU A 53 3.84 -4.47 -3.00
CA LEU A 53 3.43 -3.35 -3.83
C LEU A 53 3.22 -3.85 -5.25
N SER A 54 2.01 -3.63 -5.78
CA SER A 54 1.75 -3.70 -7.21
C SER A 54 1.44 -2.32 -7.74
N GLU A 55 1.96 -2.00 -8.92
CA GLU A 55 1.42 -0.89 -9.69
C GLU A 55 -0.06 -1.21 -9.99
N SER A 56 -0.95 -0.24 -9.80
CA SER A 56 -2.29 -0.41 -10.35
C SER A 56 -2.13 -0.58 -11.85
N ALA A 57 -2.66 -1.66 -12.42
CA ALA A 57 -2.81 -1.74 -13.87
C ALA A 57 -3.41 -0.39 -14.29
N HIS A 58 -2.71 0.29 -15.19
CA HIS A 58 -3.23 1.45 -15.89
C HIS A 58 -4.69 1.15 -16.22
N GLU A 59 -5.59 2.14 -16.14
CA GLU A 59 -6.87 2.06 -16.83
C GLU A 59 -6.54 1.64 -18.28
N CYS A 60 -6.65 0.34 -18.54
CA CYS A 60 -6.84 -0.20 -19.86
C CYS A 60 -8.29 0.12 -20.10
N ASP A 61 -8.51 1.34 -20.58
CA ASP A 61 -9.61 1.78 -21.44
C ASP A 61 -9.60 3.31 -21.47
N GLN A 62 -8.72 3.85 -22.32
CA GLN A 62 -9.13 4.99 -23.14
C GLN A 62 -8.99 4.53 -24.60
N GLU A 63 -10.07 3.96 -25.13
CA GLU A 63 -10.38 3.98 -26.56
C GLU A 63 -10.47 5.42 -27.09
#